data_AF-A0A4Y4KNU1-F1
#
_entry.id   AF-A0A4Y4KNU1-F1
#
_cell.length_a   1.000
_cell.length_b   1.000
_cell.length_c   1.000
_cell.angle_alpha   90.00
_cell.angle_beta   90.00
_cell.angle_gamma   90.00
#
_symmetry.space_group_name_H-M   'P 1'
#
loop_
_entity.id
_entity.type
_entity.pdbx_description
1 polymer ?
#
loop_
_entity_poly.entity_id
_entity_poly.type
_entity_poly.pdbx_seq_one_letter_code
_entity_poly.pdbx_strand_id
1 'polypeptide(L)'
;MIVAMENAAEMIKVWFRFVPREGWLPQDTEGLWATKLSADMARVQNAPFLQDGVAEGDVVRFQTDSDGLHWAVGRVSSAGNCTIRVVPIPSGPLGRSPHAVHQRLSAFDLGGEVFSEAFPMVAFTAPAGADFVGIKALLNQGQEEGWWHYEVGCGTDEWWNA
;
A
#
# COMPACT_ATOMS: atom_id res chain seq x y z
N MET A 1 35.01 -19.39 -17.89
CA MET A 1 34.63 -18.08 -17.30
C MET A 1 33.21 -17.80 -17.74
N ILE A 2 32.22 -18.16 -16.92
CA ILE A 2 30.81 -17.84 -17.19
C ILE A 2 30.54 -16.55 -16.42
N VAL A 3 30.33 -15.46 -17.16
CA VAL A 3 29.85 -14.21 -16.59
C VAL A 3 28.40 -14.47 -16.18
N ALA A 4 28.14 -14.52 -14.88
CA ALA A 4 26.79 -14.44 -14.37
C ALA A 4 26.24 -13.08 -14.80
N MET A 5 25.37 -13.07 -15.80
CA MET A 5 24.48 -11.93 -16.00
C MET A 5 23.58 -11.91 -14.78
N GLU A 6 23.83 -10.98 -13.86
CA GLU A 6 22.79 -10.51 -12.96
C GLU A 6 21.66 -10.01 -13.86
N ASN A 7 20.64 -10.85 -14.06
CA ASN A 7 19.39 -10.41 -14.67
C ASN A 7 18.82 -9.36 -13.72
N ALA A 8 19.01 -8.09 -14.06
CA ALA A 8 18.29 -7.00 -13.41
C ALA A 8 16.80 -7.38 -13.44
N ALA A 9 16.19 -7.46 -12.26
CA ALA A 9 14.83 -7.93 -12.14
C ALA A 9 13.91 -6.98 -12.93
N GLU A 10 13.16 -7.52 -13.90
CA GLU A 10 12.32 -6.71 -14.78
C GLU A 10 11.22 -6.04 -13.95
N MET A 11 11.24 -4.70 -13.90
CA MET A 11 10.23 -3.91 -13.23
C MET A 11 9.10 -3.59 -14.21
N ILE A 12 7.87 -3.96 -13.86
CA ILE A 12 6.68 -3.76 -14.67
C ILE A 12 5.62 -2.97 -13.89
N LYS A 13 4.69 -2.36 -14.62
CA LYS A 13 3.48 -1.77 -14.05
C LYS A 13 2.37 -2.81 -14.11
N VAL A 14 1.74 -3.12 -12.97
CA VAL A 14 0.54 -3.97 -12.90
C VAL A 14 -0.65 -3.10 -12.53
N TRP A 15 -1.67 -3.12 -13.38
CA TRP A 15 -2.90 -2.36 -13.23
C TRP A 15 -3.97 -3.17 -12.52
N PHE A 16 -4.62 -2.54 -11.56
CA PHE A 16 -5.75 -3.06 -10.83
C PHE A 16 -6.99 -2.28 -11.23
N ARG A 17 -8.13 -2.97 -11.26
CA ARG A 17 -9.45 -2.37 -11.51
C ARG A 17 -10.36 -2.68 -10.35
N PHE A 18 -11.09 -1.68 -9.89
CA PHE A 18 -12.00 -1.77 -8.77
C PHE A 18 -13.20 -0.85 -8.99
N VAL A 19 -14.24 -1.02 -8.19
CA VAL A 19 -15.42 -0.15 -8.24
C VAL A 19 -15.11 1.09 -7.39
N PRO A 20 -15.19 2.32 -7.95
CA PRO A 20 -15.04 3.53 -7.15
C PRO A 20 -16.03 3.58 -6.00
N ARG A 21 -15.57 4.05 -4.84
CA ARG A 21 -16.40 4.22 -3.64
C ARG A 21 -17.14 5.55 -3.72
N GLU A 22 -18.43 5.54 -3.39
CA GLU A 22 -19.20 6.78 -3.28
C GLU A 22 -18.60 7.71 -2.22
N GLY A 23 -18.49 9.00 -2.53
CA GLY A 23 -17.89 10.00 -1.63
C GLY A 23 -16.37 9.89 -1.45
N TRP A 24 -15.70 9.08 -2.25
CA TRP A 24 -14.24 8.92 -2.25
C TRP A 24 -13.60 9.44 -3.54
N LEU A 25 -12.33 9.07 -3.75
CA LEU A 25 -11.58 9.32 -4.98
C LEU A 25 -12.27 8.65 -6.19
N PRO A 26 -12.42 9.34 -7.34
CA PRO A 26 -13.21 8.86 -8.48
C PRO A 26 -12.51 7.79 -9.33
N GLN A 27 -11.24 7.50 -9.04
CA GLN A 27 -10.46 6.51 -9.76
C GLN A 27 -11.08 5.11 -9.63
N ASP A 28 -11.11 4.39 -10.75
CA ASP A 28 -11.54 2.99 -10.85
C ASP A 28 -10.36 2.04 -11.10
N THR A 29 -9.15 2.60 -11.18
CA THR A 29 -7.92 1.88 -11.47
C THR A 29 -6.75 2.44 -10.66
N GLU A 30 -5.80 1.57 -10.37
CA GLU A 30 -4.52 1.91 -9.77
C GLU A 30 -3.42 1.08 -10.44
N GLY A 31 -2.31 1.72 -10.78
CA GLY A 31 -1.13 1.02 -11.28
C GLY A 31 -0.06 0.93 -10.19
N LEU A 32 0.35 -0.29 -9.85
CA LEU A 32 1.45 -0.56 -8.91
C LEU A 32 2.71 -0.97 -9.66
N TRP A 33 3.87 -0.61 -9.12
CA TRP A 33 5.14 -1.15 -9.58
C TRP A 33 5.33 -2.55 -9.03
N ALA A 34 5.82 -3.46 -9.85
CA ALA A 34 6.03 -4.84 -9.48
C ALA A 34 7.27 -5.44 -10.17
N THR A 35 8.01 -6.26 -9.44
CA THR A 35 9.07 -7.09 -10.03
C THR A 35 8.45 -8.32 -10.67
N LYS A 36 8.64 -8.49 -11.97
CA LYS A 36 8.14 -9.65 -12.70
C LYS A 36 8.87 -10.91 -12.26
N LEU A 37 8.10 -11.94 -11.92
CA LEU A 37 8.62 -13.24 -11.46
C LEU A 37 8.51 -14.31 -12.53
N SER A 38 7.51 -14.22 -13.40
CA SER A 38 7.28 -15.15 -14.51
C SER A 38 6.43 -14.49 -15.61
N ALA A 39 5.90 -15.28 -16.55
CA ALA A 39 5.06 -14.80 -17.63
C ALA A 39 3.73 -14.18 -17.14
N ASP A 40 3.21 -14.61 -15.98
CA ASP A 40 1.90 -14.22 -15.47
C ASP A 40 1.91 -13.85 -13.97
N MET A 41 3.09 -13.74 -13.34
CA MET A 41 3.21 -13.39 -11.93
C MET A 41 4.23 -12.28 -11.69
N ALA A 42 3.92 -11.38 -10.77
CA ALA A 42 4.80 -10.31 -10.33
C ALA A 42 4.63 -10.04 -8.83
N ARG A 43 5.69 -9.55 -8.18
CA ARG A 43 5.70 -9.13 -6.78
C ARG A 43 5.53 -7.62 -6.69
N VAL A 44 4.51 -7.14 -6.00
CA VAL A 44 4.26 -5.71 -5.76
C VAL A 44 5.43 -5.09 -5.01
N GLN A 45 5.85 -3.87 -5.39
CA GLN A 45 7.04 -3.17 -4.88
C GLN A 45 6.73 -1.82 -4.25
N ASN A 46 5.46 -1.41 -4.16
CA ASN A 46 5.08 -0.14 -3.56
C ASN A 46 3.69 -0.19 -2.92
N ALA A 47 3.39 0.75 -2.02
CA ALA A 47 2.20 0.73 -1.19
C ALA A 47 0.93 1.10 -2.00
N PRO A 48 -0.16 0.31 -1.91
CA PRO A 48 -1.40 0.63 -2.62
C PRO A 48 -2.20 1.77 -1.97
N PHE A 49 -2.49 2.80 -2.74
CA PHE A 49 -3.30 3.94 -2.31
C PHE A 49 -4.80 3.68 -2.41
N LEU A 50 -5.24 2.80 -3.31
CA LEU A 50 -6.67 2.58 -3.61
C LEU A 50 -7.06 1.10 -3.63
N GLN A 51 -6.18 0.23 -4.13
CA GLN A 51 -6.46 -1.20 -4.26
C GLN A 51 -6.51 -1.88 -2.88
N ASP A 52 -7.66 -2.47 -2.55
CA ASP A 52 -7.85 -3.25 -1.33
C ASP A 52 -7.38 -4.70 -1.48
N GLY A 53 -7.03 -5.34 -0.36
CA GLY A 53 -6.67 -6.77 -0.30
C GLY A 53 -5.31 -7.12 -0.92
N VAL A 54 -4.50 -6.12 -1.28
CA VAL A 54 -3.12 -6.28 -1.75
C VAL A 54 -2.21 -5.39 -0.90
N ALA A 55 -1.05 -5.91 -0.52
CA ALA A 55 0.01 -5.15 0.14
C ALA A 55 1.30 -5.19 -0.67
N GLU A 56 2.19 -4.25 -0.39
CA GLU A 56 3.56 -4.31 -0.89
C GLU A 56 4.22 -5.65 -0.52
N GLY A 57 4.93 -6.26 -1.46
CA GLY A 57 5.53 -7.58 -1.30
C GLY A 57 4.63 -8.75 -1.67
N ASP A 58 3.30 -8.56 -1.77
CA ASP A 58 2.39 -9.61 -2.23
C ASP A 58 2.72 -10.02 -3.68
N VAL A 59 2.51 -11.30 -3.98
CA VAL A 59 2.61 -11.81 -5.35
C VAL A 59 1.23 -11.82 -5.97
N VAL A 60 1.11 -11.21 -7.14
CA VAL A 60 -0.13 -11.15 -7.91
C VAL A 60 0.02 -11.87 -9.24
N ARG A 61 -1.09 -12.44 -9.71
CA ARG A 61 -1.22 -12.94 -11.08
C ARG A 61 -1.72 -11.81 -11.97
N PHE A 62 -1.21 -11.71 -13.18
CA PHE A 62 -1.68 -10.74 -14.18
C PHE A 62 -1.90 -11.40 -15.55
N GLN A 63 -2.67 -10.71 -16.40
CA GLN A 63 -2.83 -10.99 -17.82
C GLN A 63 -2.40 -9.78 -18.63
N THR A 64 -1.69 -10.01 -19.72
CA THR A 64 -1.31 -8.95 -20.66
C THR A 64 -2.40 -8.82 -21.72
N ASP A 65 -2.94 -7.62 -21.90
CA ASP A 65 -3.93 -7.35 -22.94
C ASP A 65 -3.26 -7.08 -24.30
N SER A 66 -4.08 -6.76 -25.32
CA SER A 66 -3.61 -6.46 -26.68
C SER A 66 -2.75 -5.20 -26.76
N ASP A 67 -2.85 -4.30 -25.77
CA ASP A 67 -2.11 -3.04 -25.72
C ASP A 67 -0.81 -3.18 -24.91
N GLY A 68 -0.53 -4.39 -24.40
CA GLY A 68 0.65 -4.69 -23.60
C GLY A 68 0.53 -4.33 -22.12
N LEU A 69 -0.67 -3.93 -21.65
CA LEU A 69 -0.88 -3.61 -20.24
C LEU A 69 -1.08 -4.89 -19.43
N HIS A 70 -0.42 -4.96 -18.27
CA HIS A 70 -0.56 -6.07 -17.34
C HIS A 70 -1.69 -5.79 -16.35
N TRP A 71 -2.80 -6.51 -16.47
CA TRP A 71 -3.96 -6.40 -15.59
C TRP A 71 -3.93 -7.49 -14.52
N ALA A 72 -3.98 -7.10 -13.25
CA ALA A 72 -4.09 -8.04 -12.15
C ALA A 72 -5.39 -8.84 -12.25
N VAL A 73 -5.29 -10.16 -12.03
CA VAL A 73 -6.45 -11.07 -11.97
C VAL A 73 -6.65 -11.67 -10.58
N GLY A 74 -5.72 -11.44 -9.66
CA GLY A 74 -5.85 -11.84 -8.26
C GLY A 74 -4.51 -11.94 -7.53
N ARG A 75 -4.57 -11.95 -6.20
CA ARG A 75 -3.42 -12.23 -5.34
C ARG A 75 -3.15 -13.73 -5.28
N VAL A 76 -1.89 -14.11 -5.46
CA VAL A 76 -1.42 -15.51 -5.43
C VAL A 76 -0.87 -15.86 -4.05
N SER A 77 -0.07 -14.98 -3.44
CA SER A 77 0.45 -15.17 -2.09
C SER A 77 0.64 -13.85 -1.39
N SER A 78 0.46 -13.86 -0.06
CA SER A 78 0.74 -12.69 0.76
C SER A 78 2.16 -12.71 1.32
N ALA A 79 2.78 -11.54 1.44
CA ALA A 79 4.01 -11.35 2.19
C ALA A 79 3.77 -11.22 3.71
N GLY A 80 2.51 -11.19 4.16
CA GLY A 80 2.15 -10.91 5.56
C GLY A 80 2.18 -9.43 5.93
N ASN A 81 2.49 -8.55 4.98
CA ASN A 81 2.46 -7.11 5.16
C ASN A 81 1.01 -6.60 5.17
N CYS A 82 0.79 -5.49 5.86
CA CYS A 82 -0.48 -4.75 5.86
C CYS A 82 -0.31 -3.40 5.16
N THR A 83 -1.39 -2.93 4.53
CA THR A 83 -1.50 -1.59 3.94
C THR A 83 -2.42 -0.75 4.82
N ILE A 84 -1.91 0.34 5.37
CA ILE A 84 -2.65 1.27 6.22
C ILE A 84 -2.62 2.64 5.55
N ARG A 85 -3.79 3.23 5.28
CA ARG A 85 -3.90 4.53 4.63
C ARG A 85 -4.31 5.56 5.66
N VAL A 86 -3.54 6.63 5.79
CA VAL A 86 -3.75 7.68 6.79
C VAL A 86 -3.88 9.02 6.08
N VAL A 87 -4.96 9.75 6.36
CA VAL A 87 -5.23 11.07 5.77
C VAL A 87 -5.27 12.09 6.90
N PRO A 88 -4.31 13.04 6.96
CA PRO A 88 -4.31 14.05 8.00
C PRO A 88 -5.50 15.01 7.84
N ILE A 89 -6.12 15.39 8.96
CA ILE A 89 -7.27 16.30 8.96
C ILE A 89 -6.74 17.73 8.78
N PRO A 90 -7.14 18.47 7.71
CA PRO A 90 -6.58 19.79 7.41
C PRO A 90 -6.70 20.82 8.54
N SER A 91 -7.79 20.78 9.30
CA SER A 91 -8.04 21.66 10.44
C SER A 91 -7.53 21.09 11.78
N GLY A 92 -6.93 19.91 11.77
CA GLY A 92 -6.44 19.22 12.95
C GLY A 92 -5.03 19.67 13.36
N PRO A 93 -4.51 19.16 14.49
CA PRO A 93 -3.22 19.57 15.05
C PRO A 93 -2.01 19.35 14.13
N LEU A 94 -2.10 18.40 13.19
CA LEU A 94 -1.02 18.09 12.24
C LEU A 94 -1.16 18.84 10.90
N GLY A 95 -2.25 19.60 10.71
CA GLY A 95 -2.57 20.26 9.44
C GLY A 95 -2.60 19.27 8.27
N ARG A 96 -2.23 19.72 7.07
CA ARG A 96 -2.15 18.86 5.86
C ARG A 96 -0.79 18.15 5.71
N SER A 97 -0.03 17.96 6.79
CA SER A 97 1.37 17.54 6.71
C SER A 97 1.54 16.01 6.71
N PRO A 98 1.86 15.36 5.57
CA PRO A 98 2.18 13.93 5.57
C PRO A 98 3.47 13.65 6.35
N HIS A 99 4.42 14.61 6.38
CA HIS A 99 5.64 14.49 7.18
C HIS A 99 5.34 14.40 8.68
N ALA A 100 4.38 15.18 9.18
CA ALA A 100 3.97 15.09 10.59
C ALA A 100 3.31 13.75 10.92
N VAL A 101 2.55 13.17 9.98
CA VAL A 101 2.00 11.81 10.11
C VAL A 101 3.13 10.78 10.21
N HIS A 102 4.10 10.80 9.28
CA HIS A 102 5.29 9.94 9.34
C HIS A 102 6.04 10.08 10.67
N GLN A 103 6.24 11.31 11.14
CA GLN A 103 6.96 11.55 12.39
C GLN A 103 6.25 10.89 13.59
N ARG A 104 4.91 10.93 13.64
CA ARG A 104 4.15 10.27 14.71
C ARG A 104 4.30 8.75 14.68
N LEU A 105 4.29 8.14 13.50
CA LEU A 105 4.39 6.68 13.31
C LEU A 105 5.84 6.17 13.25
N SER A 106 6.84 7.05 13.34
CA SER A 106 8.26 6.71 13.17
C SER A 106 8.79 5.68 14.17
N ALA A 107 8.17 5.55 15.34
CA ALA A 107 8.52 4.53 16.32
C ALA A 107 8.34 3.08 15.82
N PHE A 108 7.56 2.88 14.75
CA PHE A 108 7.27 1.56 14.18
C PHE A 108 8.07 1.24 12.90
N ASP A 109 8.93 2.16 12.44
CA ASP A 109 9.78 2.00 11.26
C ASP A 109 9.02 1.52 10.00
N LEU A 110 7.84 2.10 9.77
CA LEU A 110 6.98 1.75 8.64
C LEU A 110 7.52 2.36 7.35
N GLY A 111 7.51 1.56 6.28
CA GLY A 111 7.61 2.08 4.92
C GLY A 111 6.34 2.80 4.50
N GLY A 112 6.38 3.56 3.41
CA GLY A 112 5.16 4.14 2.83
C GLY A 112 5.41 5.23 1.80
N GLU A 113 4.34 5.61 1.11
CA GLU A 113 4.35 6.63 0.07
C GLU A 113 3.23 7.66 0.30
N VAL A 114 3.39 8.85 -0.27
CA VAL A 114 2.40 9.93 -0.22
C VAL A 114 1.69 10.04 -1.57
N PHE A 115 0.36 10.09 -1.55
CA PHE A 115 -0.45 10.08 -2.77
C PHE A 115 -0.25 11.34 -3.63
N SER A 116 -0.47 12.53 -3.05
CA SER A 116 -0.25 13.81 -3.72
C SER A 116 -0.25 14.97 -2.74
N GLU A 117 0.21 16.16 -3.15
CA GLU A 117 0.08 17.37 -2.33
C GLU A 117 -1.39 17.79 -2.12
N ALA A 118 -2.23 17.60 -3.15
CA ALA A 118 -3.65 17.98 -3.10
C ALA A 118 -4.47 17.08 -2.16
N PHE A 119 -4.09 15.80 -2.07
CA PHE A 119 -4.70 14.83 -1.15
C PHE A 119 -3.57 14.05 -0.46
N PRO A 120 -3.06 14.56 0.68
CA PRO A 120 -1.83 14.06 1.32
C PRO A 120 -2.07 12.79 2.14
N MET A 121 -2.71 11.80 1.51
CA MET A 121 -2.83 10.45 2.06
C MET A 121 -1.46 9.79 2.09
N VAL A 122 -1.12 9.19 3.22
CA VAL A 122 0.07 8.35 3.38
C VAL A 122 -0.39 6.89 3.38
N ALA A 123 0.08 6.10 2.41
CA ALA A 123 -0.10 4.65 2.42
C ALA A 123 1.13 4.01 3.04
N PHE A 124 0.98 3.49 4.25
CA PHE A 124 2.03 2.78 4.98
C PHE A 124 2.01 1.30 4.67
N THR A 125 3.22 0.73 4.57
CA THR A 125 3.45 -0.71 4.59
C THR A 125 3.90 -1.09 6.00
N ALA A 126 3.04 -1.79 6.74
CA ALA A 126 3.42 -2.42 8.00
C ALA A 126 3.91 -3.84 7.74
N PRO A 127 5.18 -4.17 8.04
CA PRO A 127 5.72 -5.48 7.73
C PRO A 127 5.08 -6.57 8.60
N ALA A 128 5.13 -7.82 8.12
CA ALA A 128 4.72 -8.98 8.90
C ALA A 128 5.43 -9.01 10.28
N GLY A 129 4.68 -9.27 11.35
CA GLY A 129 5.21 -9.29 12.72
C GLY A 129 5.60 -7.93 13.30
N ALA A 130 5.22 -6.80 12.66
CA ALA A 130 5.33 -5.49 13.30
C ALA A 130 4.47 -5.39 14.57
N ASP A 131 4.72 -4.38 15.40
CA ASP A 131 3.91 -4.11 16.61
C ASP A 131 2.50 -3.61 16.24
N PHE A 132 1.63 -4.52 15.78
CA PHE A 132 0.27 -4.18 15.35
C PHE A 132 -0.58 -3.63 16.49
N VAL A 133 -0.34 -4.06 17.73
CA VAL A 133 -1.03 -3.54 18.92
C VAL A 133 -0.68 -2.05 19.11
N GLY A 134 0.61 -1.71 19.11
CA GLY A 134 1.09 -0.34 19.24
C GLY A 134 0.64 0.54 18.07
N ILE A 135 0.73 0.03 16.85
CA ILE A 135 0.29 0.75 15.64
C ILE A 135 -1.21 1.08 15.73
N LYS A 136 -2.05 0.09 16.04
CA LYS A 136 -3.50 0.28 16.23
C LYS A 136 -3.80 1.29 17.33
N ALA A 137 -3.12 1.19 18.46
CA ALA A 137 -3.31 2.11 19.59
C ALA A 137 -3.01 3.56 19.16
N LEU A 138 -1.90 3.79 18.46
CA LEU A 138 -1.56 5.13 17.99
C LEU A 138 -2.52 5.64 16.91
N LEU A 139 -2.93 4.79 15.97
CA LEU A 139 -3.91 5.15 14.93
C LEU A 139 -5.26 5.57 15.52
N ASN A 140 -5.74 4.82 16.52
CA ASN A 140 -6.97 5.12 17.25
C ASN A 140 -6.85 6.42 18.03
N GLN A 141 -5.76 6.60 18.80
CA GLN A 141 -5.49 7.84 19.52
C GLN A 141 -5.47 9.04 18.57
N GLY A 142 -4.75 8.94 17.44
CA GLY A 142 -4.69 10.04 16.47
C GLY A 142 -6.03 10.35 15.82
N GLN A 143 -6.90 9.36 15.65
CA GLN A 143 -8.27 9.59 15.20
C GLN A 143 -9.12 10.29 16.26
N GLU A 144 -9.04 9.86 17.53
CA GLU A 144 -9.75 10.47 18.66
C GLU A 144 -9.30 11.91 18.93
N GLU A 145 -8.01 12.20 18.77
CA GLU A 145 -7.43 13.53 18.93
C GLU A 145 -7.56 14.42 17.68
N GLY A 146 -8.21 13.92 16.62
CA GLY A 146 -8.47 14.68 15.41
C GLY A 146 -7.23 14.99 14.56
N TRP A 147 -6.19 14.16 14.65
CA TRP A 147 -4.97 14.28 13.85
C TRP A 147 -5.20 13.80 12.40
N TRP A 148 -5.93 12.70 12.22
CA TRP A 148 -6.14 12.05 10.94
C TRP A 148 -7.42 11.21 10.91
N HIS A 149 -7.81 10.79 9.70
CA HIS A 149 -8.59 9.58 9.47
C HIS A 149 -7.66 8.47 9.01
N TYR A 150 -8.05 7.22 9.24
CA TYR A 150 -7.30 6.10 8.68
C TYR A 150 -8.22 4.95 8.24
N GLU A 151 -7.71 4.13 7.33
CA GLU A 151 -8.31 2.86 6.94
C GLU A 151 -7.23 1.79 6.73
N VAL A 152 -7.64 0.53 6.74
CA VAL A 152 -6.77 -0.62 6.48
C VAL A 152 -7.15 -1.17 5.11
N GLY A 153 -6.32 -0.89 4.10
CA GLY A 153 -6.53 -1.36 2.72
C GLY A 153 -6.21 -2.85 2.56
N CYS A 154 -5.28 -3.38 3.35
CA CYS A 154 -4.98 -4.80 3.42
C CYS A 154 -4.55 -5.17 4.83
N GLY A 155 -5.28 -6.06 5.50
CA GLY A 155 -4.97 -6.55 6.83
C GLY A 155 -4.85 -8.06 6.85
N THR A 156 -3.95 -8.60 7.68
CA THR A 156 -3.80 -10.04 7.95
C THR A 156 -4.63 -10.47 9.15
N ASP A 157 -4.78 -11.78 9.36
CA ASP A 157 -5.41 -12.30 10.59
C ASP A 157 -4.66 -11.83 11.84
N GLU A 158 -3.33 -11.74 11.79
CA GLU A 158 -2.52 -11.21 12.88
C GLU A 158 -2.88 -9.75 13.18
N TRP A 159 -3.01 -8.92 12.14
CA TRP A 159 -3.47 -7.54 12.30
C TRP A 159 -4.87 -7.48 12.94
N TRP A 160 -5.84 -8.29 12.48
CA TRP A 160 -7.22 -8.20 12.97
C TRP A 160 -7.38 -8.72 14.40
N ASN A 161 -6.59 -9.72 14.80
CA ASN A 161 -6.66 -10.33 16.13
C ASN A 161 -5.72 -9.69 17.17
N ALA A 162 -4.87 -8.74 16.75
CA ALA A 162 -4.03 -7.92 17.64
C ALA A 162 -4.84 -6.89 18.45
#